data_AF-A0AAD0QKP4-F1
#
_entry.id   AF-A0AAD0QKP4-F1
#
_cell.length_a   1.000
_cell.length_b   1.000
_cell.length_c   1.000
_cell.angle_alpha   90.00
_cell.angle_beta   90.00
_cell.angle_gamma   90.00
#
_symmetry.space_group_name_H-M   'P 1'
#
loop_
_entity.id
_entity.type
_entity.pdbx_description
1 polymer ?
#
loop_
_entity_poly.entity_id
_entity_poly.type
_entity_poly.pdbx_seq_one_letter_code
_entity_poly.pdbx_strand_id
1 'polypeptide(L)'
;MQNKKRFQTLLPESKKKCCFLKFIDFEPIVKYGSISIILLSIFIQSSNIIQNKNSILSIFSLFFNLFFLLIILQKLEMIKINFLNIYIKSSLQFLIFIYILNSFLYLFVDNSIYSYIYAPINLFGAYFIFLLLKKDEII
;
A
#
# COMPACT_ATOMS: atom_id res chain seq x y z
N MET A 1 48.22 -4.27 -22.02
CA MET A 1 48.18 -3.76 -20.64
C MET A 1 46.72 -3.50 -20.26
N GLN A 2 46.19 -4.30 -19.34
CA GLN A 2 44.82 -4.20 -18.81
C GLN A 2 44.74 -3.11 -17.74
N ASN A 3 43.61 -2.38 -17.70
CA ASN A 3 42.95 -2.04 -16.43
C ASN A 3 41.51 -1.55 -16.68
N LYS A 4 40.55 -2.49 -16.77
CA LYS A 4 39.13 -2.21 -16.52
C LYS A 4 38.87 -2.53 -15.06
N LYS A 5 38.70 -1.50 -14.23
CA LYS A 5 38.29 -1.65 -12.81
C LYS A 5 36.89 -2.27 -12.78
N ARG A 6 36.81 -3.55 -12.43
CA ARG A 6 35.56 -4.25 -12.07
C ARG A 6 35.11 -3.68 -10.72
N PHE A 7 34.00 -2.96 -10.70
CA PHE A 7 33.22 -2.79 -9.47
C PHE A 7 32.69 -4.18 -9.10
N GLN A 8 33.41 -4.84 -8.18
CA GLN A 8 32.88 -5.99 -7.46
C GLN A 8 31.73 -5.47 -6.59
N THR A 9 30.51 -5.59 -7.10
CA THR A 9 29.33 -5.58 -6.25
C THR A 9 29.54 -6.65 -5.19
N LEU A 10 29.50 -6.21 -3.92
CA LEU A 10 29.49 -7.03 -2.71
C LEU A 10 28.20 -7.88 -2.63
N LEU A 11 27.95 -8.72 -3.63
CA LEU A 11 27.01 -9.81 -3.51
C LEU A 11 27.81 -11.08 -3.26
N PRO A 12 28.00 -11.48 -1.99
CA PRO A 12 28.58 -12.77 -1.71
C PRO A 12 27.66 -13.85 -2.26
N GLU A 13 28.27 -14.89 -2.83
CA GLU A 13 27.68 -16.14 -3.32
C GLU A 13 27.05 -16.99 -2.19
N SER A 14 26.41 -16.37 -1.19
CA SER A 14 25.74 -17.07 -0.10
C SER A 14 24.24 -17.19 -0.37
N LYS A 15 23.90 -18.10 -1.28
CA LYS A 15 22.57 -18.73 -1.48
C LYS A 15 22.03 -19.47 -0.23
N LYS A 16 22.16 -18.92 0.98
CA LYS A 16 21.79 -19.60 2.25
C LYS A 16 20.97 -18.76 3.24
N LYS A 17 20.30 -17.69 2.77
CA LYS A 17 19.26 -16.99 3.56
C LYS A 17 17.90 -16.83 2.83
N CYS A 18 17.67 -17.58 1.74
CA CYS A 18 16.35 -17.65 1.09
C CYS A 18 15.30 -18.45 1.90
N CYS A 19 15.67 -19.09 3.02
CA CYS A 19 14.73 -19.85 3.86
C CYS A 19 14.07 -19.03 4.98
N PHE A 20 14.58 -17.85 5.35
CA PHE A 20 13.94 -17.03 6.40
C PHE A 20 12.70 -16.28 5.89
N LEU A 21 12.58 -16.13 4.57
CA LEU A 21 11.39 -15.56 3.90
C LEU A 21 10.30 -16.60 3.58
N LYS A 22 10.56 -17.90 3.80
CA LYS A 22 9.63 -18.99 3.44
C LYS A 22 8.64 -19.37 4.56
N PHE A 23 8.80 -18.83 5.76
CA PHE A 23 8.00 -19.24 6.94
C PHE A 23 7.00 -18.21 7.44
N ILE A 24 6.93 -17.03 6.81
CA ILE A 24 5.81 -16.13 7.00
C ILE A 24 4.97 -16.32 5.75
N ASP A 25 3.80 -16.95 5.88
CA ASP A 25 2.78 -16.96 4.84
C ASP A 25 2.45 -15.49 4.51
N PHE A 26 3.20 -14.93 3.56
CA PHE A 26 3.13 -13.52 3.20
C PHE A 26 1.79 -13.22 2.53
N GLU A 27 1.16 -14.23 1.96
CA GLU A 27 -0.09 -14.12 1.23
C GLU A 27 -1.28 -13.67 2.10
N PRO A 28 -1.59 -14.28 3.26
CA PRO A 28 -2.63 -13.75 4.16
C PRO A 28 -2.26 -12.36 4.69
N ILE A 29 -1.00 -12.11 5.03
CA ILE A 29 -0.57 -10.80 5.56
C ILE A 29 -0.75 -9.70 4.53
N VAL A 30 -0.42 -9.94 3.25
CA VAL A 30 -0.64 -8.98 2.17
C VAL A 30 -2.13 -8.77 1.89
N LYS A 31 -2.91 -9.87 1.88
CA LYS A 31 -4.37 -9.84 1.73
C LYS A 31 -5.02 -8.98 2.81
N TYR A 32 -4.84 -9.34 4.07
CA TYR A 32 -5.48 -8.65 5.18
C TYR A 32 -4.84 -7.29 5.47
N GLY A 33 -3.53 -7.13 5.24
CA GLY A 33 -2.81 -5.87 5.40
C GLY A 33 -3.35 -4.78 4.47
N SER A 34 -3.50 -5.09 3.19
CA SER A 34 -4.04 -4.15 2.20
C SER A 34 -5.49 -3.74 2.50
N ILE A 35 -6.34 -4.68 2.93
CA ILE A 35 -7.72 -4.39 3.35
C ILE A 35 -7.73 -3.54 4.63
N SER A 36 -6.93 -3.90 5.63
CA SER A 36 -6.93 -3.26 6.96
C SER A 36 -6.59 -1.77 6.90
N ILE A 37 -5.68 -1.38 6.02
CA ILE A 37 -5.24 0.01 5.89
C ILE A 37 -6.33 0.88 5.24
N ILE A 38 -7.06 0.33 4.27
CA ILE A 38 -8.22 1.02 3.71
C ILE A 38 -9.33 1.13 4.76
N LEU A 39 -9.61 0.06 5.51
CA LEU A 39 -10.61 0.10 6.58
C LEU A 39 -10.27 1.12 7.66
N LEU A 40 -9.01 1.21 8.06
CA LEU A 40 -8.55 2.22 9.00
C LEU A 40 -8.74 3.64 8.44
N SER A 41 -8.43 3.84 7.16
CA SER A 41 -8.66 5.11 6.48
C SER A 41 -10.15 5.49 6.47
N ILE A 42 -11.04 4.53 6.18
CA ILE A 42 -12.50 4.73 6.23
C ILE A 42 -12.96 5.08 7.64
N PHE A 43 -12.42 4.41 8.66
CA PHE A 43 -12.75 4.69 10.05
C PHE A 43 -12.36 6.12 10.46
N ILE A 44 -11.15 6.56 10.09
CA ILE A 44 -10.67 7.91 10.37
C ILE A 44 -11.57 8.96 9.69
N GLN A 45 -11.91 8.77 8.41
CA GLN A 45 -12.77 9.72 7.70
C GLN A 45 -14.20 9.74 8.25
N SER A 46 -14.73 8.58 8.61
CA SER A 46 -16.04 8.49 9.30
C SER A 46 -16.02 9.26 10.63
N SER A 47 -14.96 9.12 11.42
CA SER A 47 -14.79 9.87 12.67
C SER A 47 -14.73 11.37 12.45
N ASN A 48 -14.02 11.82 11.41
CA ASN A 48 -13.95 13.23 11.05
C ASN A 48 -15.32 13.79 10.68
N ILE A 49 -16.14 13.04 9.94
CA ILE A 49 -17.52 13.43 9.60
C ILE A 49 -18.39 13.56 10.85
N ILE A 50 -18.34 12.57 11.75
CA ILE A 50 -19.12 12.59 13.01
C ILE A 50 -18.74 13.79 13.89
N GLN A 51 -17.46 14.15 13.92
CA GLN A 51 -16.95 15.30 14.67
C GLN A 51 -17.10 16.64 13.91
N ASN A 52 -17.73 16.65 12.73
CA ASN A 52 -17.85 17.82 11.85
C ASN A 52 -16.52 18.51 11.50
N LYS A 53 -15.43 17.72 11.45
CA LYS A 53 -14.10 18.20 11.04
C LYS A 53 -13.95 18.05 9.53
N ASN A 54 -13.88 19.18 8.83
CA ASN A 54 -13.67 19.23 7.38
C ASN A 54 -14.63 18.29 6.61
N SER A 55 -15.92 18.29 6.96
CA SER A 55 -16.88 17.26 6.56
C SER A 55 -16.93 17.01 5.04
N ILE A 56 -16.81 18.07 4.22
CA ILE A 56 -16.81 17.95 2.75
C ILE A 56 -15.60 17.14 2.25
N LEU A 57 -14.39 17.47 2.73
CA LEU A 57 -13.16 16.75 2.37
C LEU A 57 -13.19 15.31 2.89
N SER A 58 -13.72 15.11 4.09
CA SER A 58 -13.85 13.79 4.70
C SER A 58 -14.83 12.89 3.92
N ILE A 59 -15.97 13.42 3.45
CA ILE A 59 -16.92 12.72 2.57
C ILE A 59 -16.26 12.33 1.25
N PHE A 60 -15.55 13.27 0.61
CA PHE A 60 -14.86 13.01 -0.64
C PHE A 60 -13.79 11.93 -0.47
N SER A 61 -12.97 12.02 0.58
CA SER A 61 -11.96 11.00 0.89
C SER A 61 -12.58 9.62 1.18
N LEU A 62 -13.73 9.59 1.88
CA LEU A 62 -14.44 8.35 2.17
C LEU A 62 -14.94 7.68 0.89
N PHE A 63 -15.47 8.44 -0.07
CA PHE A 63 -15.87 7.92 -1.38
C PHE A 63 -14.68 7.29 -2.13
N PHE A 64 -13.54 7.96 -2.16
CA PHE A 64 -12.32 7.42 -2.77
C PHE A 64 -11.85 6.14 -2.08
N ASN A 65 -11.83 6.11 -0.75
CA ASN A 65 -11.42 4.93 0.01
C ASN A 65 -12.35 3.73 -0.23
N LEU A 66 -13.67 3.95 -0.33
CA LEU A 66 -14.62 2.90 -0.70
C LEU A 66 -14.39 2.37 -2.12
N PHE A 67 -14.13 3.26 -3.08
CA PHE A 67 -13.80 2.85 -4.44
C PHE A 67 -12.55 1.96 -4.48
N PHE A 68 -11.48 2.36 -3.78
CA PHE A 68 -10.26 1.56 -3.70
C PHE A 68 -10.46 0.24 -2.94
N LEU A 69 -11.33 0.21 -1.93
CA LEU A 69 -11.70 -1.04 -1.27
C LEU A 69 -12.28 -2.04 -2.28
N LEU A 70 -13.20 -1.58 -3.15
CA LEU A 70 -13.77 -2.43 -4.20
C LEU A 70 -12.69 -2.94 -5.17
N ILE A 71 -11.74 -2.09 -5.56
CA ILE A 71 -10.61 -2.49 -6.41
C ILE A 71 -9.76 -3.57 -5.74
N ILE A 72 -9.44 -3.43 -4.44
CA ILE A 72 -8.66 -4.44 -3.71
C ILE A 72 -9.43 -5.75 -3.57
N LEU A 73 -10.72 -5.69 -3.22
CA LEU A 73 -11.56 -6.89 -3.10
C LEU A 73 -11.71 -7.62 -4.44
N GLN A 74 -11.82 -6.87 -5.54
CA GLN A 74 -11.82 -7.43 -6.89
C GLN A 74 -10.48 -8.08 -7.24
N LYS A 75 -9.36 -7.42 -6.93
CA LYS A 75 -8.00 -7.96 -7.14
C LYS A 75 -7.75 -9.24 -6.33
N LEU A 76 -8.34 -9.34 -5.16
CA LEU A 76 -8.27 -10.52 -4.30
C LEU A 76 -9.26 -11.62 -4.66
N GLU A 77 -10.00 -11.45 -5.76
CA GLU A 77 -11.05 -12.36 -6.25
C GLU A 77 -12.17 -12.63 -5.23
N MET A 78 -12.30 -11.76 -4.22
CA MET A 78 -13.38 -11.84 -3.23
C MET A 78 -14.71 -11.37 -3.80
N ILE A 79 -14.65 -10.50 -4.82
CA ILE A 79 -15.79 -10.00 -5.60
C ILE A 79 -15.47 -10.16 -7.08
N LYS A 80 -16.48 -10.34 -7.93
CA LYS A 80 -16.34 -10.43 -9.39
C LYS A 80 -17.24 -9.42 -10.10
N ILE A 81 -16.65 -8.31 -10.52
CA ILE A 81 -17.28 -7.29 -11.36
C ILE A 81 -16.45 -7.10 -12.63
N ASN A 82 -16.95 -7.63 -13.74
CA ASN A 82 -16.18 -7.74 -14.99
C ASN A 82 -15.64 -6.40 -15.52
N PHE A 83 -16.41 -5.31 -15.37
CA PHE A 83 -15.99 -3.98 -15.84
C PHE A 83 -14.79 -3.41 -15.05
N LEU A 84 -14.67 -3.73 -13.76
CA LEU A 84 -13.61 -3.20 -12.90
C LEU A 84 -12.24 -3.80 -13.23
N ASN A 85 -12.18 -5.00 -13.83
CA ASN A 85 -10.93 -5.71 -14.15
C ASN A 85 -9.95 -4.87 -14.97
N ILE A 86 -10.47 -4.07 -15.91
CA ILE A 86 -9.67 -3.22 -16.80
C ILE A 86 -8.93 -2.13 -16.01
N TYR A 87 -9.50 -1.67 -14.90
CA TYR A 87 -8.97 -0.56 -14.11
C TYR A 87 -8.09 -0.98 -12.94
N ILE A 88 -8.09 -2.26 -12.55
CA ILE A 88 -7.43 -2.72 -11.31
C ILE A 88 -5.97 -2.27 -11.23
N LYS A 89 -5.16 -2.57 -12.25
CA LYS A 89 -3.71 -2.27 -12.22
C LYS A 89 -3.44 -0.77 -12.08
N SER A 90 -4.10 0.05 -12.91
CA SER A 90 -3.95 1.50 -12.89
C SER A 90 -4.41 2.10 -11.55
N SER A 91 -5.58 1.67 -11.07
CA SER A 91 -6.12 2.12 -9.78
C SER A 91 -5.20 1.78 -8.61
N LEU A 92 -4.64 0.57 -8.55
CA LEU A 92 -3.71 0.19 -7.48
C LEU A 92 -2.38 0.96 -7.56
N GLN A 93 -1.85 1.22 -8.76
CA GLN A 93 -0.66 2.06 -8.93
C GLN A 93 -0.92 3.50 -8.48
N PHE A 94 -2.08 4.05 -8.83
CA PHE A 94 -2.49 5.37 -8.38
C PHE A 94 -2.67 5.44 -6.85
N LEU A 95 -3.21 4.39 -6.24
CA LEU A 95 -3.34 4.29 -4.78
C LEU A 95 -1.98 4.25 -4.07
N ILE A 96 -1.00 3.50 -4.61
CA ILE A 96 0.38 3.51 -4.11
C ILE A 96 0.95 4.94 -4.14
N PHE A 97 0.77 5.65 -5.25
CA PHE A 97 1.23 7.03 -5.38
C PHE A 97 0.61 7.94 -4.33
N ILE A 98 -0.71 7.87 -4.11
CA ILE A 98 -1.40 8.67 -3.08
C ILE A 98 -0.83 8.36 -1.69
N TYR A 99 -0.62 7.09 -1.36
CA TYR A 99 -0.09 6.71 -0.05
C TYR A 99 1.34 7.18 0.17
N ILE A 100 2.21 7.09 -0.83
CA ILE A 100 3.55 7.65 -0.74
C ILE A 100 3.48 9.16 -0.54
N LEU A 101 2.67 9.86 -1.33
CA LEU A 101 2.50 11.31 -1.23
C LEU A 101 1.99 11.71 0.17
N ASN A 102 0.95 11.05 0.66
CA ASN A 102 0.39 11.33 1.99
C ASN A 102 1.39 11.02 3.11
N SER A 103 2.21 9.97 2.96
CA SER A 103 3.27 9.66 3.93
C SER A 103 4.24 10.83 4.04
N PHE A 104 4.71 11.38 2.92
CA PHE A 104 5.58 12.55 2.94
C PHE A 104 4.88 13.79 3.50
N LEU A 105 3.65 14.09 3.08
CA LEU A 105 2.91 15.26 3.56
C LEU A 105 2.72 15.24 5.08
N TYR A 106 2.42 14.07 5.66
CA TYR A 106 2.21 13.93 7.10
C TYR A 106 3.47 14.13 7.94
N LEU A 107 4.67 14.03 7.35
CA LEU A 107 5.91 14.39 8.05
C LEU A 107 6.07 15.91 8.23
N PHE A 108 5.40 16.72 7.41
CA PHE A 108 5.44 18.19 7.48
C PHE A 108 4.26 18.79 8.24
N VAL A 109 3.37 17.97 8.79
CA VAL A 109 2.27 18.44 9.63
C VAL A 109 2.78 18.56 11.07
N ASP A 110 2.59 19.73 11.69
CA ASP A 110 2.94 20.02 13.09
C ASP A 110 2.01 19.31 14.09
N ASN A 111 1.95 17.98 14.01
CA ASN A 111 1.22 17.13 14.93
C ASN A 111 1.88 15.74 14.96
N SER A 112 2.23 15.28 16.16
CA SER A 112 2.92 14.01 16.38
C SER A 112 2.14 12.79 15.88
N ILE A 113 0.81 12.83 15.90
CA ILE A 113 -0.03 11.73 15.40
C ILE A 113 0.18 11.57 13.88
N TYR A 114 0.28 12.67 13.15
CA TYR A 114 0.45 12.61 11.69
C TYR A 114 1.83 12.06 11.32
N SER A 115 2.88 12.56 11.95
CA SER A 115 4.26 12.16 11.66
C SER A 115 4.59 10.73 12.14
N TYR A 116 4.18 10.33 13.35
CA TYR A 116 4.57 9.04 13.92
C TYR A 116 3.57 7.90 13.70
N ILE A 117 2.31 8.19 13.38
CA ILE A 117 1.27 7.16 13.19
C ILE A 117 0.82 7.13 11.74
N TYR A 118 0.30 8.24 11.21
CA TYR A 118 -0.28 8.23 9.87
C TYR A 118 0.76 8.11 8.74
N ALA A 119 1.92 8.75 8.86
CA ALA A 119 2.96 8.64 7.83
C ALA A 119 3.48 7.20 7.66
N PRO A 120 3.84 6.45 8.73
CA PRO A 120 4.19 5.04 8.61
C PRO A 120 3.06 4.16 8.09
N ILE A 121 1.81 4.37 8.54
CA ILE A 121 0.65 3.58 8.07
C ILE A 121 0.47 3.70 6.56
N ASN A 122 0.57 4.92 6.02
CA ASN A 122 0.49 5.12 4.58
C ASN A 122 1.63 4.43 3.83
N LEU A 123 2.85 4.48 4.37
CA LEU A 123 4.00 3.80 3.78
C LEU A 123 3.81 2.28 3.76
N PHE A 124 3.30 1.70 4.85
CA PHE A 124 2.90 0.29 4.87
C PHE A 124 1.76 -0.01 3.90
N GLY A 125 0.81 0.92 3.73
CA GLY A 125 -0.26 0.82 2.74
C GLY A 125 0.28 0.66 1.33
N ALA A 126 1.19 1.56 0.95
CA ALA A 126 1.86 1.52 -0.34
C ALA A 126 2.61 0.18 -0.52
N TYR A 127 3.30 -0.28 0.53
CA TYR A 127 4.03 -1.54 0.49
C TYR A 127 3.12 -2.76 0.27
N PHE A 128 2.01 -2.89 1.00
CA PHE A 128 1.08 -4.02 0.83
C PHE A 128 0.40 -4.01 -0.53
N ILE A 129 0.02 -2.85 -1.06
CA ILE A 129 -0.57 -2.76 -2.40
C ILE A 129 0.47 -3.05 -3.49
N PHE A 130 1.71 -2.63 -3.29
CA PHE A 130 2.80 -2.98 -4.20
C PHE A 130 3.02 -4.50 -4.26
N LEU A 131 3.01 -5.17 -3.11
CA LEU A 131 3.08 -6.63 -3.05
C LEU A 131 1.89 -7.31 -3.72
N LEU A 132 0.69 -6.74 -3.53
CA LEU A 132 -0.53 -7.21 -4.19
C LEU A 132 -0.43 -7.13 -5.72
N LEU A 133 0.23 -6.11 -6.26
CA LEU A 133 0.52 -6.00 -7.70
C LEU A 133 1.60 -6.99 -8.15
N LYS A 134 2.69 -7.11 -7.39
CA LYS A 134 3.83 -7.98 -7.68
C LYS A 134 3.47 -9.47 -7.70
N LYS A 135 2.46 -9.89 -6.93
CA LYS A 135 2.02 -11.28 -6.85
C LYS A 135 1.75 -11.88 -8.25
N ASP A 136 1.16 -11.10 -9.15
CA ASP A 136 0.81 -11.56 -10.51
C ASP A 136 2.00 -11.56 -11.49
N GLU A 137 3.12 -10.90 -11.16
CA GLU A 137 4.31 -10.86 -12.03
C GLU A 137 5.29 -12.01 -11.76
N ILE A 138 5.08 -12.79 -10.69
CA ILE A 138 5.98 -13.86 -10.23
C ILE A 138 5.46 -15.26 -10.62
N ILE A 139 4.18 -15.36 -11.04
CA ILE A 139 3.54 -16.58 -11.54
C ILE A 139 3.59 -16.55 -13.07
#